data_AF-A0A7Z7AYX1-F1
#
_entry.id   AF-A0A7Z7AYX1-F1
#
_cell.length_a   1.000
_cell.length_b   1.000
_cell.length_c   1.000
_cell.angle_alpha   90.00
_cell.angle_beta   90.00
_cell.angle_gamma   90.00
#
_symmetry.space_group_name_H-M   'P 1'
#
loop_
_entity.id
_entity.type
_entity.pdbx_description
1 polymer ?
#
loop_
_entity_poly.entity_id
_entity_poly.type
_entity_poly.pdbx_seq_one_letter_code
_entity_poly.pdbx_strand_id
1 'polypeptide(L)'
;MKYYPTILILCTLLAILSGCIEDSSVDALINNLDHENVSIRNAAIENLSQIDDEDTISSLMQAANNNSNTVEKRKNAIKVLGTTGNNNASELLLNISLDEGEEKTVRMASIIALGEIGNKTMIYSLGNLSYGDDGLILYHAAYVFDQIEGNKENVYASYGKLPYPLSEEQRVYRNNLSEIKGAYRADGTYPYIKNATSILIDYNIKSGYIEISSDVKPDTDVMNEIYQIYDTEARKKGIYNVPVRFVRCGTIKAPVYWYNITDFNEFNITNLSSTD
;
A
#
# COMPACT_ATOMS: atom_id res chain seq x y z
N MET A 1 32.01 0.49 -4.52
CA MET A 1 31.51 0.54 -5.91
C MET A 1 31.76 1.94 -6.44
N LYS A 2 32.52 2.07 -7.53
CA LYS A 2 32.85 3.37 -8.13
C LYS A 2 31.65 3.82 -8.95
N TYR A 3 30.93 4.82 -8.46
CA TYR A 3 29.88 5.50 -9.21
C TYR A 3 30.53 6.33 -10.33
N TYR A 4 29.96 6.25 -11.53
CA TYR A 4 30.52 6.77 -12.77
C TYR A 4 30.03 8.21 -13.01
N PRO A 5 30.84 9.25 -12.73
CA PRO A 5 30.50 10.64 -13.08
C PRO A 5 30.19 10.79 -14.58
N THR A 6 30.70 9.90 -15.43
CA THR A 6 30.42 9.85 -16.87
C THR A 6 28.97 9.56 -17.22
N ILE A 7 28.20 8.79 -16.43
CA ILE A 7 26.79 8.50 -16.71
C ILE A 7 25.92 9.71 -16.34
N LEU A 8 26.19 10.32 -15.19
CA LEU A 8 25.50 11.53 -14.72
C LEU A 8 25.76 12.72 -15.65
N ILE A 9 27.01 12.89 -16.09
CA ILE A 9 27.37 13.87 -17.13
C ILE A 9 26.65 13.55 -18.45
N LEU A 10 26.52 12.29 -18.86
CA LEU A 10 25.87 11.95 -20.12
C LEU A 10 24.35 12.24 -20.11
N CYS A 11 23.65 11.93 -19.01
CA CYS A 11 22.22 12.20 -18.85
C CYS A 11 21.92 13.70 -18.80
N THR A 12 22.70 14.46 -18.03
CA THR A 12 22.58 15.92 -17.95
C THR A 12 22.92 16.57 -19.30
N LEU A 13 23.97 16.13 -19.98
CA LEU A 13 24.36 16.64 -21.30
C LEU A 13 23.28 16.33 -22.35
N LEU A 14 22.65 15.15 -22.31
CA LEU A 14 21.54 14.78 -23.21
C LEU A 14 20.30 15.67 -22.98
N ALA A 15 19.94 15.95 -21.73
CA ALA A 15 18.81 16.82 -21.39
C ALA A 15 19.04 18.29 -21.81
N ILE A 16 20.29 18.76 -21.71
CA ILE A 16 20.69 20.09 -22.20
C ILE A 16 20.68 20.12 -23.74
N LEU A 17 21.24 19.09 -24.40
CA LEU A 17 21.29 19.02 -25.88
C LEU A 17 19.92 18.87 -26.53
N SER A 18 18.94 18.26 -25.84
CA SER A 18 17.55 18.17 -26.34
C SER A 18 16.74 19.45 -26.10
N GLY A 19 17.32 20.48 -25.46
CA GLY A 19 16.63 21.72 -25.09
C GLY A 19 15.55 21.51 -24.02
N CYS A 20 15.64 20.44 -23.24
CA CYS A 20 14.65 20.11 -22.22
C CYS A 20 14.88 20.85 -20.89
N ILE A 21 16.10 21.32 -20.62
CA ILE A 21 16.43 22.04 -19.38
C ILE A 21 17.48 23.11 -19.70
N GLU A 22 17.19 24.40 -19.46
CA GLU A 22 18.13 25.52 -19.67
C GLU A 22 19.12 25.68 -18.49
N ASP A 23 18.75 25.24 -17.28
CA ASP A 23 19.60 25.24 -16.07
C ASP A 23 19.44 23.92 -15.29
N SER A 24 20.54 23.19 -15.10
CA SER A 24 20.58 21.91 -14.40
C SER A 24 20.94 22.04 -12.91
N SER A 25 20.91 23.25 -12.35
CA SER A 25 21.06 23.44 -10.91
C SER A 25 19.95 22.72 -10.12
N VAL A 26 20.24 22.27 -8.90
CA VAL A 26 19.25 21.59 -8.04
C VAL A 26 18.00 22.45 -7.85
N ASP A 27 18.17 23.75 -7.65
CA ASP A 27 17.05 24.70 -7.50
C ASP A 27 16.19 24.79 -8.76
N ALA A 28 16.81 24.86 -9.94
CA ALA A 28 16.09 24.89 -11.22
C ALA A 28 15.33 23.57 -11.45
N LEU A 29 15.95 22.42 -11.15
CA LEU A 29 15.29 21.12 -11.26
C LEU A 29 14.10 21.01 -10.29
N ILE A 30 14.25 21.46 -9.04
CA ILE A 30 13.14 21.47 -8.06
C ILE A 30 12.01 22.38 -8.55
N ASN A 31 12.33 23.53 -9.15
CA ASN A 31 11.33 24.41 -9.73
C ASN A 31 10.61 23.81 -10.93
N ASN A 32 11.25 22.88 -11.65
CA ASN A 32 10.66 22.20 -12.78
C ASN A 32 9.78 20.99 -12.41
N LEU A 33 9.66 20.64 -11.13
CA LEU A 33 8.84 19.52 -10.66
C LEU A 33 7.34 19.69 -10.94
N ASP A 34 6.86 20.88 -11.27
CA ASP A 34 5.50 21.16 -11.74
C ASP A 34 5.46 21.94 -13.05
N HIS A 35 6.55 21.90 -13.82
CA HIS A 35 6.63 22.59 -15.11
C HIS A 35 5.53 22.07 -16.06
N GLU A 36 4.81 22.95 -16.77
CA GLU A 36 3.68 22.58 -17.62
C GLU A 36 4.03 21.53 -18.69
N ASN A 37 5.21 21.68 -19.32
CA ASN A 37 5.77 20.68 -20.23
C ASN A 37 6.19 19.40 -19.49
N VAL A 38 5.46 18.31 -19.74
CA VAL A 38 5.69 16.97 -19.17
C VAL A 38 7.11 16.46 -19.38
N SER A 39 7.75 16.76 -20.52
CA SER A 39 9.11 16.31 -20.80
C SER A 39 10.13 16.96 -19.87
N ILE A 40 9.96 18.26 -19.60
CA ILE A 40 10.82 19.02 -18.68
C ILE A 40 10.63 18.52 -17.25
N ARG A 41 9.37 18.30 -16.85
CA ARG A 41 9.00 17.78 -15.53
C ARG A 41 9.57 16.37 -15.28
N ASN A 42 9.46 15.47 -16.25
CA ASN A 42 10.01 14.13 -16.15
C ASN A 42 11.55 14.15 -16.11
N ALA A 43 12.19 15.00 -16.94
CA ALA A 43 13.64 15.16 -16.89
C ALA A 43 14.10 15.68 -15.52
N ALA A 44 13.37 16.62 -14.91
CA ALA A 44 13.66 17.10 -13.56
C ALA A 44 13.58 15.98 -12.52
N ILE A 45 12.50 15.19 -12.53
CA ILE A 45 12.33 14.03 -11.65
C ILE A 45 13.48 13.03 -11.84
N GLU A 46 13.79 12.64 -13.08
CA GLU A 46 14.84 11.66 -13.39
C GLU A 46 16.22 12.11 -12.93
N ASN A 47 16.57 13.39 -13.15
CA ASN A 47 17.86 13.93 -12.71
C ASN A 47 17.93 14.02 -11.18
N LEU A 48 16.90 14.56 -10.52
CA LEU A 48 16.87 14.66 -9.07
C LEU A 48 16.90 13.29 -8.38
N SER A 49 16.24 12.27 -8.95
CA SER A 49 16.27 10.90 -8.42
C SER A 49 17.65 10.23 -8.47
N GLN A 50 18.61 10.77 -9.24
CA GLN A 50 19.99 10.29 -9.30
C GLN A 50 20.92 11.02 -8.32
N ILE A 51 20.41 12.04 -7.63
CA ILE A 51 21.17 12.86 -6.68
C ILE A 51 20.78 12.46 -5.25
N ASP A 52 21.74 11.91 -4.52
CA ASP A 52 21.57 11.43 -3.14
C ASP A 52 22.59 12.10 -2.20
N ASP A 53 22.52 13.44 -2.13
CA ASP A 53 23.26 14.25 -1.16
C ASP A 53 22.30 14.93 -0.17
N GLU A 54 22.79 15.22 1.03
CA GLU A 54 21.96 15.73 2.13
C GLU A 54 21.29 17.07 1.82
N ASP A 55 21.95 17.97 1.08
CA ASP A 55 21.42 19.29 0.75
C ASP A 55 20.26 19.17 -0.26
N THR A 56 20.42 18.32 -1.28
CA THR A 56 19.35 18.03 -2.25
C THR A 56 18.15 17.36 -1.57
N ILE A 57 18.37 16.39 -0.69
CA ILE A 57 17.29 15.73 0.07
C ILE A 57 16.57 16.76 0.96
N SER A 58 17.29 17.65 1.64
CA SER A 58 16.71 18.72 2.45
C SER A 58 15.83 19.67 1.61
N SER A 59 16.30 20.07 0.44
CA SER A 59 15.55 20.94 -0.48
C SER A 59 14.29 20.25 -1.04
N LEU A 60 14.36 18.96 -1.35
CA LEU A 60 13.21 18.16 -1.76
C LEU A 60 12.19 18.00 -0.62
N MET A 61 12.64 17.79 0.61
CA MET A 61 11.79 17.75 1.81
C MET A 61 11.07 19.09 2.03
N GLN A 62 11.75 20.22 1.85
CA GLN A 62 11.12 21.54 1.88
C GLN A 62 10.09 21.71 0.77
N ALA A 63 10.39 21.26 -0.45
CA ALA A 63 9.46 21.33 -1.57
C ALA A 63 8.20 20.48 -1.34
N ALA A 64 8.35 19.29 -0.75
CA ALA A 64 7.26 18.37 -0.39
C ALA A 64 6.33 18.92 0.70
N ASN A 65 6.85 19.71 1.65
CA ASN A 65 6.11 20.19 2.83
C ASN A 65 5.66 21.67 2.74
N ASN A 66 5.92 22.35 1.63
CA ASN A 66 5.55 23.76 1.48
C ASN A 66 4.16 23.89 0.84
N ASN A 67 3.18 24.28 1.63
CA ASN A 67 1.79 24.48 1.18
C ASN A 67 1.61 25.59 0.13
N SER A 68 2.59 26.46 -0.07
CA SER A 68 2.59 27.44 -1.17
C SER A 68 2.91 26.81 -2.53
N ASN A 69 3.52 25.62 -2.55
CA ASN A 69 3.77 24.87 -3.77
C ASN A 69 2.50 24.22 -4.29
N THR A 70 2.41 24.02 -5.61
CA THR A 70 1.33 23.27 -6.23
C THR A 70 1.30 21.82 -5.72
N VAL A 71 0.12 21.21 -5.74
CA VAL A 71 -0.04 19.78 -5.39
C VAL A 71 0.84 18.88 -6.26
N GLU A 72 0.99 19.22 -7.55
CA GLU A 72 1.84 18.47 -8.47
C GLU A 72 3.32 18.55 -8.08
N LYS A 73 3.82 19.74 -7.72
CA LYS A 73 5.19 19.92 -7.22
C LYS A 73 5.45 19.11 -5.97
N ARG A 74 4.54 19.16 -4.98
CA ARG A 74 4.68 18.40 -3.73
C ARG A 74 4.72 16.90 -4.00
N LYS A 75 3.80 16.39 -4.83
CA LYS A 75 3.77 14.96 -5.20
C LYS A 75 5.02 14.51 -5.93
N ASN A 76 5.53 15.32 -6.85
CA ASN A 76 6.74 14.96 -7.60
C ASN A 76 7.99 15.04 -6.72
N ALA A 77 8.07 16.00 -5.79
CA ALA A 77 9.12 16.02 -4.77
C ALA A 77 9.08 14.75 -3.89
N ILE A 78 7.89 14.37 -3.40
CA ILE A 78 7.68 13.13 -2.64
C ILE A 78 8.09 11.88 -3.45
N LYS A 79 7.71 11.82 -4.73
CA LYS A 79 8.11 10.72 -5.62
C LYS A 79 9.63 10.61 -5.75
N VAL A 80 10.31 11.75 -5.94
CA VAL A 80 11.78 11.78 -5.98
C VAL A 80 12.35 11.27 -4.66
N LEU A 81 11.87 11.74 -3.51
CA LEU A 81 12.32 11.29 -2.18
C LEU A 81 12.13 9.78 -1.97
N GLY A 82 11.02 9.21 -2.47
CA GLY A 82 10.79 7.76 -2.47
C GLY A 82 11.84 7.02 -3.31
N THR A 83 12.07 7.50 -4.53
CA THR A 83 13.01 6.89 -5.49
C THR A 83 14.47 6.95 -5.04
N THR A 84 14.88 8.03 -4.35
CA THR A 84 16.26 8.08 -3.80
C THR A 84 16.47 7.03 -2.71
N GLY A 85 15.41 6.58 -2.03
CA GLY A 85 15.48 5.63 -0.93
C GLY A 85 16.16 6.21 0.32
N ASN A 86 16.34 7.53 0.39
CA ASN A 86 17.05 8.16 1.49
C ASN A 86 16.18 8.17 2.76
N ASN A 87 16.63 7.43 3.78
CA ASN A 87 15.89 7.27 5.04
C ASN A 87 15.61 8.59 5.78
N ASN A 88 16.37 9.67 5.54
CA ASN A 88 16.16 10.96 6.20
C ASN A 88 14.78 11.57 5.88
N ALA A 89 14.18 11.20 4.75
CA ALA A 89 12.84 11.67 4.37
C ALA A 89 11.71 10.95 5.13
N SER A 90 11.98 9.80 5.76
CA SER A 90 10.91 8.90 6.26
C SER A 90 10.00 9.56 7.29
N GLU A 91 10.53 10.36 8.22
CA GLU A 91 9.72 11.00 9.26
C GLU A 91 8.78 12.06 8.66
N LEU A 92 9.28 12.88 7.75
CA LEU A 92 8.45 13.86 7.04
C LEU A 92 7.35 13.16 6.25
N LEU A 93 7.69 12.10 5.50
CA LEU A 93 6.72 11.37 4.69
C LEU A 93 5.65 10.69 5.56
N LEU A 94 6.00 10.20 6.75
CA LEU A 94 5.03 9.69 7.71
C LEU A 94 4.07 10.80 8.18
N ASN A 95 4.60 11.97 8.53
CA ASN A 95 3.79 13.10 8.97
C ASN A 95 2.79 13.54 7.87
N ILE A 96 3.25 13.66 6.63
CA ILE A 96 2.38 13.96 5.47
C ILE A 96 1.32 12.86 5.27
N SER A 97 1.67 11.59 5.45
CA SER A 97 0.73 10.47 5.27
C SER A 97 -0.41 10.50 6.30
N LEU A 98 -0.12 10.91 7.54
CA LEU A 98 -1.04 10.94 8.67
C LEU A 98 -1.82 12.26 8.83
N ASP A 99 -1.48 13.31 8.07
CA ASP A 99 -2.18 14.60 8.13
C ASP A 99 -3.56 14.52 7.46
N GLU A 100 -4.62 14.45 8.25
CA GLU A 100 -6.01 14.42 7.75
C GLU A 100 -6.42 15.69 6.98
N GLY A 101 -5.72 16.81 7.18
CA GLY A 101 -5.94 18.06 6.46
C GLY A 101 -5.21 18.17 5.13
N GLU A 102 -4.29 17.26 4.82
CA GLU A 102 -3.53 17.25 3.58
C GLU A 102 -4.34 16.66 2.41
N GLU A 103 -4.02 17.13 1.21
CA GLU A 103 -4.58 16.63 -0.05
C GLU A 103 -4.39 15.12 -0.18
N LYS A 104 -5.49 14.39 -0.40
CA LYS A 104 -5.49 12.91 -0.46
C LYS A 104 -4.42 12.36 -1.39
N THR A 105 -4.20 13.01 -2.53
CA THR A 105 -3.21 12.56 -3.53
C THR A 105 -1.77 12.78 -3.09
N VAL A 106 -1.50 13.76 -2.21
CA VAL A 106 -0.21 13.99 -1.57
C VAL A 106 0.02 12.94 -0.49
N ARG A 107 -0.99 12.68 0.36
CA ARG A 107 -0.96 11.61 1.37
C ARG A 107 -0.65 10.24 0.75
N MET A 108 -1.35 9.88 -0.33
CA MET A 108 -1.12 8.62 -1.05
C MET A 108 0.29 8.54 -1.66
N ALA A 109 0.80 9.62 -2.24
CA ALA A 109 2.16 9.66 -2.76
C ALA A 109 3.18 9.43 -1.64
N SER A 110 2.94 10.01 -0.47
CA SER A 110 3.81 9.90 0.70
C SER A 110 3.87 8.47 1.25
N ILE A 111 2.73 7.79 1.29
CA ILE A 111 2.64 6.37 1.67
C ILE A 111 3.48 5.50 0.73
N ILE A 112 3.38 5.70 -0.59
CA ILE A 112 4.16 4.92 -1.56
C ILE A 112 5.66 5.21 -1.43
N ALA A 113 6.04 6.48 -1.30
CA ALA A 113 7.43 6.87 -1.09
C ALA A 113 8.03 6.22 0.17
N LEU A 114 7.26 6.11 1.27
CA LEU A 114 7.68 5.34 2.45
C LEU A 114 7.94 3.86 2.13
N GLY A 115 7.10 3.26 1.31
CA GLY A 115 7.28 1.88 0.84
C GLY A 115 8.53 1.70 -0.01
N GLU A 116 8.82 2.66 -0.91
CA GLU A 116 10.02 2.68 -1.75
C GLU A 116 11.30 2.83 -0.92
N ILE A 117 11.28 3.70 0.10
CA ILE A 117 12.38 3.84 1.07
C ILE A 117 12.55 2.57 1.90
N GLY A 118 11.45 1.89 2.25
CA GLY A 118 11.50 0.61 2.96
C GLY A 118 11.82 0.72 4.46
N ASN A 119 11.69 1.91 5.05
CA ASN A 119 11.84 2.10 6.49
C ASN A 119 10.68 1.44 7.25
N LYS A 120 10.89 0.18 7.66
CA LYS A 120 9.86 -0.65 8.31
C LYS A 120 9.22 0.02 9.53
N THR A 121 9.99 0.74 10.35
CA THR A 121 9.45 1.43 11.53
C THR A 121 8.42 2.48 11.13
N MET A 122 8.71 3.27 10.10
CA MET A 122 7.77 4.29 9.62
C MET A 122 6.58 3.68 8.90
N ILE A 123 6.80 2.62 8.13
CA ILE A 123 5.71 1.87 7.51
C ILE A 123 4.77 1.31 8.59
N TYR A 124 5.27 0.65 9.64
CA TYR A 124 4.44 0.16 10.76
C TYR A 124 3.61 1.27 11.41
N SER A 125 4.13 2.49 11.50
CA SER A 125 3.38 3.64 12.01
C SER A 125 2.20 4.08 11.15
N LEU A 126 2.12 3.67 9.87
CA LEU A 126 0.91 3.85 9.05
C LEU A 126 -0.31 3.09 9.61
N GLY A 127 -0.11 2.17 10.57
CA GLY A 127 -1.19 1.53 11.31
C GLY A 127 -2.06 2.52 12.09
N ASN A 128 -1.52 3.72 12.35
CA ASN A 128 -2.22 4.83 13.00
C ASN A 128 -3.20 5.58 12.07
N LEU A 129 -3.24 5.26 10.77
CA LEU A 129 -4.29 5.76 9.87
C LEU A 129 -5.68 5.41 10.42
N SER A 130 -6.59 6.38 10.31
CA SER A 130 -7.95 6.27 10.82
C SER A 130 -8.75 5.27 9.99
N TYR A 131 -9.62 4.47 10.60
CA TYR A 131 -10.56 3.63 9.83
C TYR A 131 -11.56 4.48 9.00
N GLY A 132 -11.74 5.75 9.36
CA GLY A 132 -12.53 6.72 8.59
C GLY A 132 -11.78 7.40 7.44
N ASP A 133 -10.48 7.12 7.27
CA ASP A 133 -9.72 7.64 6.13
C ASP A 133 -10.28 7.13 4.79
N ASP A 134 -9.97 7.85 3.72
CA ASP A 134 -10.35 7.45 2.37
C ASP A 134 -9.86 6.02 2.08
N GLY A 135 -10.76 5.16 1.59
CA GLY A 135 -10.44 3.75 1.33
C GLY A 135 -9.28 3.55 0.34
N LEU A 136 -8.94 4.54 -0.48
CA LEU A 136 -7.70 4.51 -1.27
C LEU A 136 -6.45 4.68 -0.43
N ILE A 137 -6.45 5.59 0.54
CA ILE A 137 -5.31 5.86 1.42
C ILE A 137 -4.99 4.59 2.20
N LEU A 138 -6.03 3.99 2.79
CA LEU A 138 -5.92 2.71 3.50
C LEU A 138 -5.41 1.59 2.59
N TYR A 139 -5.85 1.56 1.33
CA TYR A 139 -5.36 0.58 0.37
C TYR A 139 -3.88 0.76 0.00
N HIS A 140 -3.40 2.00 -0.15
CA HIS A 140 -1.98 2.26 -0.41
C HIS A 140 -1.13 1.82 0.79
N ALA A 141 -1.62 2.07 2.02
CA ALA A 141 -0.95 1.58 3.23
C ALA A 141 -0.91 0.05 3.26
N ALA A 142 -2.04 -0.62 2.98
CA ALA A 142 -2.13 -2.07 2.85
C ALA A 142 -1.12 -2.64 1.84
N TYR A 143 -1.00 -2.02 0.66
CA TYR A 143 -0.02 -2.42 -0.35
C TYR A 143 1.41 -2.32 0.17
N VAL A 144 1.76 -1.22 0.83
CA VAL A 144 3.10 -1.00 1.37
C VAL A 144 3.40 -1.96 2.52
N PHE A 145 2.42 -2.24 3.39
CA PHE A 145 2.54 -3.28 4.42
C PHE A 145 2.86 -4.65 3.82
N ASP A 146 2.14 -5.03 2.77
CA ASP A 146 2.30 -6.34 2.12
C ASP A 146 3.74 -6.56 1.59
N GLN A 147 4.43 -5.48 1.18
CA GLN A 147 5.83 -5.56 0.72
C GLN A 147 6.83 -5.84 1.86
N ILE A 148 6.50 -5.45 3.10
CA ILE A 148 7.43 -5.55 4.23
C ILE A 148 7.07 -6.64 5.25
N GLU A 149 5.89 -7.25 5.15
CA GLU A 149 5.42 -8.34 6.01
C GLU A 149 6.15 -9.66 5.72
N GLY A 150 7.46 -9.69 6.01
CA GLY A 150 8.23 -10.92 6.17
C GLY A 150 8.09 -11.43 7.61
N ASN A 151 7.26 -12.45 7.81
CA ASN A 151 6.97 -13.17 9.06
C ASN A 151 5.72 -12.68 9.81
N LYS A 152 4.59 -13.26 9.41
CA LYS A 152 3.28 -13.00 9.99
C LYS A 152 2.97 -14.11 10.99
N GLU A 153 3.33 -13.91 12.26
CA GLU A 153 3.14 -14.93 13.32
C GLU A 153 1.70 -15.47 13.41
N ASN A 154 0.72 -14.71 12.91
CA ASN A 154 -0.70 -15.04 12.90
C ASN A 154 -1.26 -15.36 11.51
N VAL A 155 -0.45 -15.58 10.47
CA VAL A 155 -0.97 -15.91 9.13
C VAL A 155 -0.57 -17.32 8.75
N TYR A 156 -1.58 -18.16 8.54
CA TYR A 156 -1.41 -19.55 8.13
C TYR A 156 -1.00 -19.68 6.67
N ALA A 157 -1.60 -18.87 5.79
CA ALA A 157 -1.34 -18.85 4.35
C ALA A 157 -1.86 -17.55 3.71
N SER A 158 -1.33 -17.19 2.55
CA SER A 158 -1.85 -16.11 1.70
C SER A 158 -1.90 -16.61 0.26
N TYR A 159 -2.98 -16.26 -0.44
CA TYR A 159 -3.25 -16.61 -1.82
C TYR A 159 -3.58 -15.33 -2.61
N GLY A 160 -3.26 -15.34 -3.91
CA GLY A 160 -3.38 -14.15 -4.73
C GLY A 160 -2.39 -13.05 -4.34
N LYS A 161 -2.61 -11.84 -4.85
CA LYS A 161 -1.82 -10.65 -4.56
C LYS A 161 -2.73 -9.44 -4.53
N LEU A 162 -2.42 -8.44 -3.70
CA LEU A 162 -3.12 -7.15 -3.75
C LEU A 162 -2.98 -6.56 -5.17
N PRO A 163 -4.09 -6.28 -5.88
CA PRO A 163 -4.02 -5.64 -7.18
C PRO A 163 -3.38 -4.24 -7.10
N TYR A 164 -2.20 -4.07 -7.67
CA TYR A 164 -1.51 -2.78 -7.69
C TYR A 164 -0.85 -2.52 -9.06
N PRO A 165 -0.89 -1.29 -9.61
CA PRO A 165 -1.51 -0.07 -9.06
C PRO A 165 -3.05 -0.15 -9.07
N LEU A 166 -3.71 0.65 -8.22
CA LEU A 166 -5.14 0.89 -8.35
C LEU A 166 -5.39 1.99 -9.40
N SER A 167 -5.26 1.67 -10.69
CA SER A 167 -5.85 2.53 -11.72
C SER A 167 -7.37 2.65 -11.53
N GLU A 168 -8.02 3.62 -12.17
CA GLU A 168 -9.49 3.72 -12.17
C GLU A 168 -10.14 2.41 -12.64
N GLU A 169 -9.56 1.75 -13.65
CA GLU A 169 -9.97 0.42 -14.14
C GLU A 169 -9.63 -0.73 -13.18
N GLN A 170 -8.72 -0.55 -12.22
CA GLN A 170 -8.30 -1.58 -11.25
C GLN A 170 -8.92 -1.39 -9.85
N ARG A 171 -9.68 -0.31 -9.61
CA ARG A 171 -10.56 -0.14 -8.43
C ARG A 171 -11.68 -1.19 -8.35
N VAL A 172 -11.83 -2.01 -9.39
CA VAL A 172 -12.82 -3.07 -9.51
C VAL A 172 -12.79 -4.01 -8.31
N TYR A 173 -11.61 -4.37 -7.78
CA TYR A 173 -11.51 -5.20 -6.58
C TYR A 173 -12.21 -4.56 -5.37
N ARG A 174 -11.82 -3.34 -5.00
CA ARG A 174 -12.42 -2.63 -3.85
C ARG A 174 -13.93 -2.45 -4.02
N ASN A 175 -14.38 -2.14 -5.24
CA ASN A 175 -15.81 -1.90 -5.50
C ASN A 175 -16.66 -3.17 -5.49
N ASN A 176 -16.07 -4.35 -5.75
CA ASN A 176 -16.78 -5.64 -5.77
C ASN A 176 -16.58 -6.47 -4.49
N LEU A 177 -15.87 -5.90 -3.51
CA LEU A 177 -15.42 -6.61 -2.34
C LEU A 177 -16.55 -7.24 -1.53
N SER A 178 -17.67 -6.55 -1.34
CA SER A 178 -18.82 -7.08 -0.58
C SER A 178 -19.37 -8.36 -1.23
N GLU A 179 -19.50 -8.37 -2.56
CA GLU A 179 -19.99 -9.52 -3.32
C GLU A 179 -18.99 -10.67 -3.30
N ILE A 180 -17.70 -10.39 -3.50
CA ILE A 180 -16.64 -11.41 -3.49
C ILE A 180 -16.51 -12.01 -2.10
N LYS A 181 -16.49 -11.17 -1.05
CA LYS A 181 -16.46 -11.61 0.34
C LYS A 181 -17.66 -12.47 0.69
N GLY A 182 -18.85 -12.13 0.18
CA GLY A 182 -20.09 -12.89 0.35
C GLY A 182 -20.20 -14.19 -0.45
N ALA A 183 -19.12 -14.63 -1.13
CA ALA A 183 -19.11 -15.86 -1.91
C ALA A 183 -19.37 -17.13 -1.09
N TYR A 184 -19.09 -17.11 0.22
CA TYR A 184 -19.42 -18.23 1.10
C TYR A 184 -20.95 -18.28 1.26
N ARG A 185 -21.55 -19.37 0.80
CA ARG A 185 -22.99 -19.51 0.82
C ARG A 185 -23.46 -20.00 2.18
N ALA A 186 -24.50 -19.36 2.71
CA ALA A 186 -25.22 -19.81 3.90
C ALA A 186 -26.05 -21.09 3.68
N ASP A 187 -26.01 -21.69 2.48
CA ASP A 187 -26.67 -22.94 2.12
C ASP A 187 -25.89 -24.20 2.56
N GLY A 188 -24.76 -24.02 3.27
CA GLY A 188 -23.95 -25.12 3.81
C GLY A 188 -22.88 -25.66 2.85
N THR A 189 -22.64 -25.01 1.70
CA THR A 189 -21.66 -25.46 0.69
C THR A 189 -20.23 -24.98 0.93
N TYR A 190 -19.96 -24.24 2.01
CA TYR A 190 -18.61 -23.77 2.33
C TYR A 190 -17.75 -24.90 2.94
N PRO A 191 -16.46 -25.05 2.53
CA PRO A 191 -15.60 -26.13 3.01
C PRO A 191 -15.47 -26.14 4.55
N TYR A 192 -15.67 -27.31 5.14
CA TYR A 192 -15.60 -27.49 6.59
C TYR A 192 -14.16 -27.48 7.09
N ILE A 193 -13.86 -26.59 8.05
CA ILE A 193 -12.55 -26.53 8.71
C ILE A 193 -12.60 -27.42 9.96
N LYS A 194 -11.96 -28.59 9.88
CA LYS A 194 -11.97 -29.58 10.95
C LYS A 194 -11.40 -29.04 12.25
N ASN A 195 -12.11 -29.28 13.36
CA ASN A 195 -11.78 -28.84 14.72
C ASN A 195 -11.80 -27.32 14.95
N ALA A 196 -12.17 -26.51 13.96
CA ALA A 196 -12.36 -25.08 14.18
C ALA A 196 -13.58 -24.86 15.08
N THR A 197 -13.41 -24.08 16.14
CA THR A 197 -14.53 -23.61 16.97
C THR A 197 -14.95 -22.19 16.62
N SER A 198 -14.07 -21.45 15.95
CA SER A 198 -14.31 -20.08 15.49
C SER A 198 -13.85 -19.93 14.04
N ILE A 199 -14.74 -19.46 13.19
CA ILE A 199 -14.41 -19.04 11.81
C ILE A 199 -15.04 -17.68 11.58
N LEU A 200 -14.23 -16.72 11.14
CA LEU A 200 -14.69 -15.40 10.72
C LEU A 200 -14.16 -15.11 9.33
N ILE A 201 -15.02 -14.58 8.47
CA ILE A 201 -14.66 -14.16 7.11
C ILE A 201 -14.98 -12.67 7.02
N ASP A 202 -13.96 -11.84 6.85
CA ASP A 202 -14.20 -10.42 6.58
C ASP A 202 -13.16 -9.83 5.62
N TYR A 203 -13.40 -8.60 5.14
CA TYR A 203 -12.37 -7.82 4.49
C TYR A 203 -11.69 -6.91 5.49
N ASN A 204 -10.37 -7.05 5.60
CA ASN A 204 -9.58 -6.16 6.42
C ASN A 204 -9.06 -5.00 5.56
N ILE A 205 -9.61 -3.81 5.76
CA ILE A 205 -9.25 -2.62 4.96
C ILE A 205 -7.79 -2.17 5.15
N LYS A 206 -7.17 -2.51 6.28
CA LYS A 206 -5.77 -2.18 6.58
C LYS A 206 -4.79 -3.18 5.99
N SER A 207 -5.20 -4.44 5.77
CA SER A 207 -4.36 -5.42 5.06
C SER A 207 -4.70 -5.50 3.56
N GLY A 208 -5.92 -5.11 3.17
CA GLY A 208 -6.43 -5.20 1.80
C GLY A 208 -6.86 -6.62 1.38
N TYR A 209 -6.79 -7.59 2.29
CA TYR A 209 -7.13 -8.99 2.04
C TYR A 209 -8.57 -9.30 2.46
N ILE A 210 -9.19 -10.26 1.78
CA ILE A 210 -10.26 -11.06 2.37
C ILE A 210 -9.60 -12.01 3.37
N GLU A 211 -9.90 -11.85 4.65
CA GLU A 211 -9.32 -12.63 5.74
C GLU A 211 -10.30 -13.72 6.20
N ILE A 212 -9.85 -14.98 6.11
CA ILE A 212 -10.49 -16.14 6.74
C ILE A 212 -9.73 -16.42 8.03
N SER A 213 -10.32 -16.01 9.14
CA SER A 213 -9.78 -16.21 10.49
C SER A 213 -10.27 -17.54 11.05
N SER A 214 -9.36 -18.34 11.61
CA SER A 214 -9.71 -19.56 12.34
C SER A 214 -8.81 -19.80 13.55
N ASP A 215 -9.37 -20.33 14.62
CA ASP A 215 -8.66 -20.73 15.84
C ASP A 215 -7.70 -21.91 15.61
N VAL A 216 -7.93 -22.67 14.54
CA VAL A 216 -7.06 -23.74 14.05
C VAL A 216 -6.52 -23.42 12.66
N LYS A 217 -5.36 -23.97 12.32
CA LYS A 217 -4.86 -23.89 10.94
C LYS A 217 -5.67 -24.85 10.06
N PRO A 218 -6.34 -24.37 9.00
CA PRO A 218 -7.03 -25.26 8.07
C PRO A 218 -6.03 -26.09 7.27
N ASP A 219 -6.43 -27.29 6.85
CA ASP A 219 -5.62 -28.13 5.96
C ASP A 219 -5.39 -27.42 4.61
N THR A 220 -4.25 -27.66 3.97
CA THR A 220 -3.88 -27.00 2.72
C THR A 220 -4.92 -27.21 1.62
N ASP A 221 -5.50 -28.40 1.50
CA ASP A 221 -6.52 -28.69 0.50
C ASP A 221 -7.81 -27.91 0.76
N VAL A 222 -8.20 -27.75 2.03
CA VAL A 222 -9.35 -26.93 2.44
C VAL A 222 -9.09 -25.46 2.12
N MET A 223 -7.90 -24.94 2.42
CA MET A 223 -7.54 -23.56 2.06
C MET A 223 -7.55 -23.33 0.55
N ASN A 224 -7.09 -24.30 -0.24
CA ASN A 224 -7.13 -24.24 -1.70
C ASN A 224 -8.58 -24.21 -2.22
N GLU A 225 -9.45 -25.07 -1.68
CA GLU A 225 -10.87 -25.12 -2.05
C GLU A 225 -11.58 -23.80 -1.72
N ILE A 226 -11.37 -23.28 -0.50
CA ILE A 226 -11.89 -21.98 -0.08
C ILE A 226 -11.38 -20.86 -1.00
N TYR A 227 -10.09 -20.86 -1.32
CA TYR A 227 -9.53 -19.87 -2.23
C TYR A 227 -10.20 -19.90 -3.61
N GLN A 228 -10.47 -21.09 -4.16
CA GLN A 228 -11.12 -21.23 -5.46
C GLN A 228 -12.55 -20.65 -5.48
N ILE A 229 -13.26 -20.65 -4.35
CA ILE A 229 -14.58 -20.00 -4.24
C ILE A 229 -14.45 -18.49 -4.48
N TYR A 230 -13.56 -17.82 -3.74
CA TYR A 230 -13.34 -16.39 -3.88
C TYR A 230 -12.76 -16.02 -5.24
N ASP A 231 -11.79 -16.78 -5.74
CA ASP A 231 -11.16 -16.55 -7.03
C ASP A 231 -12.15 -16.74 -8.19
N THR A 232 -13.06 -17.71 -8.08
CA THR A 232 -14.15 -17.90 -9.06
C THR A 232 -15.12 -16.73 -9.04
N GLU A 233 -15.57 -16.27 -7.87
CA GLU A 233 -16.46 -15.11 -7.79
C GLU A 233 -15.77 -13.82 -8.27
N ALA A 234 -14.50 -13.62 -7.92
CA ALA A 234 -13.70 -12.47 -8.36
C ALA A 234 -13.54 -12.44 -9.90
N ARG A 235 -13.30 -13.61 -10.53
CA ARG A 235 -13.15 -13.71 -12.00
C ARG A 235 -14.41 -13.32 -12.76
N LYS A 236 -15.60 -13.53 -12.20
CA LYS A 236 -16.87 -13.06 -12.81
C LYS A 236 -16.90 -11.53 -12.95
N LYS A 237 -16.05 -10.82 -12.21
CA LYS A 237 -15.91 -9.36 -12.22
C LYS A 237 -14.61 -8.90 -12.89
N GLY A 238 -13.88 -9.80 -13.55
CA GLY A 238 -12.59 -9.47 -14.18
C GLY A 238 -11.44 -9.24 -13.21
N ILE A 239 -11.59 -9.66 -11.94
CA ILE A 239 -10.51 -9.63 -10.95
C ILE A 239 -9.81 -10.99 -10.94
N TYR A 240 -8.50 -10.97 -11.13
CA TYR A 240 -7.67 -12.17 -11.15
C TYR A 240 -6.70 -12.13 -9.98
N ASN A 241 -6.35 -13.30 -9.42
CA ASN A 241 -5.45 -13.43 -8.28
C ASN A 241 -5.96 -12.67 -7.04
N VAL A 242 -7.26 -12.82 -6.73
CA VAL A 242 -7.90 -12.13 -5.60
C VAL A 242 -7.10 -12.35 -4.30
N PRO A 243 -6.77 -11.29 -3.54
CA PRO A 243 -5.97 -11.41 -2.33
C PRO A 243 -6.82 -12.00 -1.20
N VAL A 244 -6.49 -13.24 -0.82
CA VAL A 244 -7.16 -13.99 0.25
C VAL A 244 -6.11 -14.47 1.25
N ARG A 245 -6.39 -14.32 2.55
CA ARG A 245 -5.44 -14.64 3.61
C ARG A 245 -6.11 -15.46 4.70
N PHE A 246 -5.42 -16.52 5.14
CA PHE A 246 -5.86 -17.36 6.26
C PHE A 246 -5.09 -16.95 7.50
N VAL A 247 -5.80 -16.55 8.55
CA VAL A 247 -5.18 -15.98 9.75
C VAL A 247 -5.65 -16.69 11.00
N ARG A 248 -4.81 -16.66 12.04
CA ARG A 248 -5.12 -17.20 13.35
C ARG A 248 -6.11 -16.28 14.06
N CYS A 249 -7.22 -16.84 14.51
CA CYS A 249 -8.11 -16.18 15.45
C CYS A 249 -7.40 -16.08 16.80
N GLY A 250 -7.00 -14.88 17.21
CA GLY A 250 -6.35 -14.66 18.51
C GLY A 250 -7.36 -14.45 19.65
N THR A 251 -7.08 -14.99 20.84
CA THR A 251 -7.45 -14.28 22.07
C THR A 251 -6.50 -13.09 22.22
N ILE A 252 -7.06 -11.90 22.36
CA ILE A 252 -6.38 -10.60 22.26
C ILE A 252 -5.24 -10.51 23.28
N LYS A 253 -3.98 -10.70 22.84
CA LYS A 253 -2.75 -10.10 23.40
C LYS A 253 -1.66 -10.06 22.34
N ALA A 254 -1.73 -9.07 21.46
CA ALA A 254 -0.60 -8.57 20.68
C ALA A 254 -0.63 -7.03 20.77
N PRO A 255 0.51 -6.33 20.72
CA PRO A 255 0.55 -4.88 20.87
C PRO A 255 -0.21 -4.25 19.70
N VAL A 256 -1.44 -3.78 19.96
CA VAL A 256 -2.27 -2.69 19.37
C VAL A 256 -2.19 -2.36 17.86
N TYR A 257 -1.42 -3.05 17.02
CA TYR A 257 -1.13 -2.58 15.66
C TYR A 257 -1.98 -3.21 14.56
N TRP A 258 -2.87 -4.15 14.87
CA TRP A 258 -3.56 -4.90 13.80
C TRP A 258 -5.06 -5.09 13.97
N TYR A 259 -5.64 -4.74 15.11
CA TYR A 259 -7.08 -4.92 15.34
C TYR A 259 -7.59 -3.84 16.29
N ASN A 260 -8.58 -3.07 15.84
CA ASN A 260 -9.49 -2.43 16.78
C ASN A 260 -10.67 -3.37 16.94
N ILE A 261 -10.67 -4.11 18.04
CA ILE A 261 -11.69 -5.13 18.40
C ILE A 261 -13.08 -4.52 18.64
N THR A 262 -13.24 -3.20 18.58
CA THR A 262 -14.54 -2.56 18.76
C THR A 262 -15.53 -2.78 17.60
N ASP A 263 -15.08 -3.31 16.45
CA ASP A 263 -15.96 -3.57 15.30
C ASP A 263 -16.48 -5.01 15.22
N PHE A 264 -16.14 -5.89 16.18
CA PHE A 264 -16.73 -7.24 16.28
C PHE A 264 -18.17 -7.27 16.83
N ASN A 265 -18.87 -6.14 16.82
CA ASN A 265 -20.26 -6.08 17.28
C ASN A 265 -21.30 -6.51 16.23
N GLU A 266 -20.87 -6.93 15.04
CA GLU A 266 -21.76 -7.57 14.07
C GLU A 266 -21.21 -8.95 13.70
N PHE A 267 -22.04 -9.98 13.88
CA PHE A 267 -21.84 -11.40 13.51
C PHE A 267 -21.11 -12.30 14.51
N ASN A 268 -21.82 -12.58 15.59
CA ASN A 268 -21.70 -13.84 16.30
C ASN A 268 -22.43 -14.94 15.49
N ILE A 269 -21.72 -15.72 14.67
CA ILE A 269 -22.27 -17.01 14.18
C ILE A 269 -21.85 -18.11 15.16
N THR A 270 -22.28 -17.98 16.42
CA THR A 270 -22.47 -19.16 17.27
C THR A 270 -23.80 -19.79 16.85
N ASN A 271 -23.73 -20.83 16.02
CA ASN A 271 -24.57 -22.05 16.08
C ASN A 271 -24.41 -22.87 14.80
N LEU A 272 -23.34 -23.68 14.72
CA LEU A 272 -23.32 -24.90 13.89
C LEU A 272 -22.74 -26.06 14.71
N SER A 273 -23.47 -26.43 15.77
CA SER A 273 -23.48 -27.75 16.42
C SER A 273 -24.75 -27.73 17.30
N SER A 274 -25.72 -28.64 17.27
CA SER A 274 -25.76 -30.04 16.86
C SER A 274 -27.23 -30.45 16.71
N THR A 275 -27.61 -31.09 15.60
CA THR A 275 -28.76 -32.02 15.60
C THR A 275 -28.20 -33.42 15.45
N ASP A 276 -28.05 -34.08 16.59
CA ASP A 276 -28.41 -35.50 16.78
C ASP A 276 -29.31 -35.55 18.02
#